data_AF-A0A5E4PG01-F1
#
_entry.id   AF-A0A5E4PG01-F1
#
_cell.length_a   1.000
_cell.length_b   1.000
_cell.length_c   1.000
_cell.angle_alpha   90.00
_cell.angle_beta   90.00
_cell.angle_gamma   90.00
#
_symmetry.space_group_name_H-M   'P 1'
#
loop_
_entity.id
_entity.type
_entity.pdbx_description
1 polymer ?
#
loop_
_entity_poly.entity_id
_entity_poly.type
_entity_poly.pdbx_seq_one_letter_code
_entity_poly.pdbx_strand_id
1 'polypeptide(L)'
;MKTFVLIALLLIILPCQYYWYMARKTLDVSLRKMDNDLAGRQDLVCLIAILLGYLGIYLFPYKMTLAAYLLAGTGIGIYIEIDYVKFLRKNKFNSQYSKKAVLFSALTCFATLTLGMALML
;
A
#
# COMPACT_ATOMS: atom_id res chain seq x y z
N MET A 1 19.89 4.93 13.23
CA MET A 1 18.48 4.49 13.42
C MET A 1 17.70 4.48 12.10
N LYS A 2 17.69 5.56 11.30
CA LYS A 2 16.94 5.64 10.04
C LYS A 2 17.23 4.49 9.06
N THR A 3 18.52 4.15 8.85
CA THR A 3 18.94 3.06 7.95
C THR A 3 18.44 1.69 8.38
N PHE A 4 18.39 1.42 9.69
CA PHE A 4 17.91 0.15 10.23
C PHE A 4 16.40 -0.02 10.04
N VAL A 5 15.63 1.04 10.27
CA VAL A 5 14.18 1.06 10.01
C VAL A 5 13.90 0.87 8.52
N LEU A 6 14.67 1.52 7.65
CA LEU A 6 14.55 1.37 6.20
C LEU A 6 14.79 -0.07 5.76
N ILE A 7 15.86 -0.70 6.27
CA ILE A 7 16.19 -2.11 5.98
C ILE A 7 15.09 -3.04 6.49
N ALA A 8 14.60 -2.83 7.71
CA ALA A 8 13.52 -3.64 8.29
C ALA A 8 12.23 -3.55 7.45
N LEU A 9 11.88 -2.36 6.96
CA LEU A 9 10.71 -2.16 6.11
C LEU A 9 10.91 -2.81 4.72
N LEU A 10 12.10 -2.71 4.12
CA LEU A 10 12.42 -3.40 2.87
C LEU A 10 12.32 -4.92 3.00
N LEU A 11 12.79 -5.48 4.12
CA LEU A 11 12.69 -6.90 4.44
C LEU A 11 11.24 -7.39 4.64
N ILE A 12 10.27 -6.49 4.87
CA ILE A 12 8.84 -6.83 4.94
C ILE A 12 8.18 -6.67 3.57
N ILE A 13 8.48 -5.58 2.84
CA ILE A 13 7.87 -5.28 1.54
C ILE A 13 8.25 -6.34 0.51
N LEU A 14 9.52 -6.74 0.43
CA LEU A 14 10.02 -7.71 -0.55
C LEU A 14 9.29 -9.07 -0.47
N PRO A 15 9.20 -9.74 0.70
CA PRO A 15 8.45 -10.99 0.79
C PRO A 15 6.95 -10.77 0.56
N CYS A 16 6.35 -9.67 1.02
CA CYS A 16 4.93 -9.40 0.74
C CYS A 16 4.65 -9.31 -0.77
N GLN A 17 5.47 -8.57 -1.51
CA GLN A 17 5.39 -8.47 -2.97
C GLN A 17 5.60 -9.83 -3.65
N TYR A 18 6.59 -10.61 -3.19
CA TYR A 18 6.85 -11.95 -3.70
C TYR A 18 5.66 -12.91 -3.49
N TYR A 19 5.11 -12.97 -2.28
CA TYR A 19 3.96 -13.83 -1.99
C TYR A 19 2.68 -13.36 -2.70
N TRP A 20 2.51 -12.05 -2.88
CA TRP A 20 1.40 -11.50 -3.66
C TRP A 20 1.52 -11.87 -5.14
N TYR A 21 2.72 -11.76 -5.72
CA TYR A 21 3.02 -12.21 -7.07
C TYR A 21 2.75 -13.71 -7.25
N MET A 22 3.15 -14.55 -6.30
CA MET A 22 2.84 -15.98 -6.31
C MET A 22 1.34 -16.25 -6.21
N ALA A 23 0.60 -15.47 -5.42
CA ALA A 23 -0.86 -15.57 -5.36
C ALA A 23 -1.51 -15.19 -6.71
N ARG A 24 -1.01 -14.17 -7.42
CA ARG A 24 -1.55 -13.78 -8.73
C ARG A 24 -1.36 -14.83 -9.82
N LYS A 25 -0.32 -15.69 -9.70
CA LYS A 25 -0.10 -16.79 -10.64
C LYS A 25 -1.20 -17.85 -10.62
N THR A 26 -1.98 -17.95 -9.54
CA THR A 26 -3.09 -18.91 -9.45
C THR A 26 -4.37 -18.40 -10.11
N LEU A 27 -4.39 -17.15 -10.57
CA LEU A 27 -5.51 -16.55 -11.29
C LEU A 27 -5.45 -16.83 -12.79
N ASP A 28 -6.62 -16.89 -13.42
CA ASP A 28 -6.76 -16.82 -14.87
C ASP A 28 -6.16 -15.54 -15.44
N VAL A 29 -5.75 -15.59 -16.71
CA VAL A 29 -5.05 -14.49 -17.40
C VAL A 29 -5.87 -13.19 -17.37
N SER A 30 -7.19 -13.27 -17.56
CA SER A 30 -8.09 -12.11 -17.55
C SER A 30 -8.15 -11.45 -16.16
N LEU A 31 -8.38 -12.25 -15.10
CA LEU A 31 -8.44 -11.78 -13.72
C LEU A 31 -7.10 -11.21 -13.25
N ARG A 32 -5.99 -11.85 -13.65
CA ARG A 32 -4.64 -11.37 -13.35
C ARG A 32 -4.36 -10.00 -13.97
N LYS A 33 -4.79 -9.79 -15.22
CA LYS A 33 -4.63 -8.50 -15.90
C LYS A 33 -5.43 -7.41 -15.18
N MET A 34 -6.68 -7.69 -14.83
CA MET A 34 -7.53 -6.73 -14.10
C MET A 34 -6.97 -6.40 -12.70
N ASP A 35 -6.44 -7.40 -11.99
CA ASP A 35 -5.81 -7.21 -10.68
C ASP A 35 -4.54 -6.36 -10.77
N ASN A 36 -3.69 -6.62 -11.77
CA ASN A 36 -2.49 -5.81 -12.04
C ASN A 36 -2.85 -4.35 -12.39
N ASP A 37 -3.86 -4.13 -13.22
CA ASP A 37 -4.29 -2.78 -13.60
C ASP A 37 -4.82 -2.00 -12.38
N LEU A 38 -5.57 -2.67 -11.49
CA LEU A 38 -6.06 -2.04 -10.27
C LEU A 38 -4.93 -1.77 -9.28
N ALA A 39 -4.07 -2.75 -9.02
CA ALA A 39 -2.93 -2.60 -8.11
C ALA A 39 -2.00 -1.47 -8.57
N GLY A 40 -1.71 -1.37 -9.87
CA GLY A 40 -0.90 -0.27 -10.41
C GLY A 40 -1.53 1.11 -10.22
N ARG A 41 -2.87 1.21 -10.31
CA ARG A 41 -3.58 2.47 -9.98
C ARG A 41 -3.49 2.80 -8.50
N GLN A 42 -3.62 1.81 -7.63
CA GLN A 42 -3.54 2.00 -6.18
C GLN A 42 -2.14 2.40 -5.74
N ASP A 43 -1.10 1.78 -6.32
CA ASP A 43 0.30 2.16 -6.10
C ASP A 43 0.56 3.61 -6.52
N LEU A 44 0.00 4.05 -7.65
CA LEU A 44 0.10 5.44 -8.10
C LEU A 44 -0.57 6.41 -7.12
N VAL A 45 -1.76 6.09 -6.61
CA VAL A 45 -2.46 6.92 -5.61
C VAL A 45 -1.65 7.00 -4.31
N CYS A 46 -1.13 5.87 -3.82
CA CYS A 46 -0.25 5.84 -2.66
C CYS A 46 1.01 6.69 -2.87
N LEU A 47 1.65 6.58 -4.03
CA LEU A 47 2.84 7.38 -4.35
C LEU A 47 2.53 8.89 -4.36
N ILE A 48 1.42 9.29 -4.97
CA ILE A 48 0.95 10.69 -4.97
C ILE A 48 0.70 11.16 -3.53
N ALA A 49 0.04 10.36 -2.70
CA ALA A 49 -0.21 10.70 -1.30
C ALA A 49 1.09 10.92 -0.52
N ILE A 50 2.12 10.08 -0.73
CA ILE A 50 3.43 10.22 -0.10
C ILE A 50 4.14 11.49 -0.56
N LEU A 51 4.13 11.77 -1.87
CA LEU A 51 4.76 12.95 -2.45
C LEU A 51 4.09 14.24 -1.93
N LEU A 52 2.76 14.29 -1.90
CA LEU A 52 2.01 15.43 -1.35
C LEU A 52 2.27 15.61 0.14
N GLY A 53 2.38 14.51 0.88
CA GLY A 53 2.79 14.52 2.28
C GLY A 53 4.16 15.13 2.52
N TYR A 54 5.14 14.67 1.73
CA TYR A 54 6.50 15.18 1.79
C TYR A 54 6.56 16.67 1.45
N LEU A 55 5.87 17.10 0.39
CA LEU A 55 5.75 18.50 0.02
C LEU A 55 5.11 19.33 1.14
N GLY A 56 4.03 18.83 1.75
CA GLY A 56 3.35 19.50 2.86
C GLY A 56 4.25 19.69 4.09
N ILE A 57 5.05 18.68 4.45
CA ILE A 57 6.00 18.78 5.56
C ILE A 57 7.16 19.73 5.22
N TYR A 58 7.66 19.69 3.98
CA TYR A 58 8.72 20.59 3.52
C TYR A 58 8.28 22.06 3.59
N LEU A 59 7.05 22.36 3.17
CA LEU A 59 6.50 23.71 3.19
C LEU A 59 6.10 24.16 4.61
N PHE A 60 5.67 23.24 5.47
CA PHE A 60 5.15 23.55 6.81
C PHE A 60 5.74 22.60 7.88
N PRO A 61 6.95 22.89 8.40
CA PRO A 61 7.73 21.97 9.24
C PRO A 61 7.27 21.89 10.71
N TYR A 62 5.96 21.83 10.96
CA TYR A 62 5.39 21.72 12.31
C TYR A 62 5.02 20.27 12.68
N LYS A 63 5.07 19.93 13.97
CA LYS A 63 4.73 18.57 14.46
C LYS A 63 3.24 18.19 14.23
N MET A 64 2.36 19.19 14.19
CA MET A 64 0.94 19.02 13.86
C MET A 64 0.72 18.53 12.43
N THR A 65 1.58 18.95 11.48
CA THR A 65 1.51 18.55 10.08
C THR A 65 1.86 17.07 9.88
N LEU A 66 2.74 16.51 10.72
CA LEU A 66 3.10 15.10 10.69
C LEU A 66 1.94 14.20 11.16
N ALA A 67 1.24 14.60 12.23
CA ALA A 67 0.07 13.87 12.72
C ALA A 67 -1.12 13.95 11.73
N ALA A 68 -1.34 15.12 11.13
CA ALA A 68 -2.34 15.29 10.06
C ALA A 68 -2.01 14.41 8.84
N TYR A 69 -0.74 14.32 8.46
CA TYR A 69 -0.29 13.43 7.40
C TYR A 69 -0.51 11.96 7.72
N LEU A 70 -0.24 11.51 8.96
CA LEU A 70 -0.53 10.16 9.41
C LEU A 70 -2.02 9.81 9.31
N LEU A 71 -2.89 10.72 9.77
CA LEU A 71 -4.34 10.53 9.70
C LEU A 71 -4.83 10.49 8.25
N ALA A 72 -4.33 11.39 7.40
CA ALA A 72 -4.68 11.43 5.98
C ALA A 72 -4.19 10.18 5.23
N GLY A 73 -2.92 9.79 5.43
CA GLY A 73 -2.34 8.60 4.81
C GLY A 73 -3.04 7.31 5.24
N THR A 74 -3.37 7.18 6.53
CA THR A 74 -4.16 6.06 7.05
C THR A 74 -5.57 6.04 6.45
N GLY A 75 -6.23 7.20 6.36
CA GLY A 75 -7.55 7.32 5.74
C GLY A 75 -7.55 6.92 4.26
N ILE A 76 -6.55 7.36 3.49
CA ILE A 76 -6.36 6.98 2.09
C ILE A 76 -6.10 5.48 1.97
N GLY A 77 -5.23 4.92 2.82
CA GLY A 77 -4.94 3.48 2.84
C GLY A 77 -6.19 2.64 3.10
N ILE A 78 -7.00 3.01 4.10
CA ILE A 78 -8.28 2.34 4.40
C ILE A 78 -9.24 2.44 3.21
N TYR A 79 -9.36 3.62 2.60
CA TYR A 79 -10.21 3.81 1.42
C TYR A 79 -9.80 2.89 0.26
N ILE A 80 -8.51 2.83 -0.04
CA ILE A 80 -7.94 1.98 -1.09
C ILE A 80 -8.23 0.50 -0.82
N GLU A 81 -8.02 0.03 0.42
CA GLU A 81 -8.31 -1.35 0.80
C GLU A 81 -9.79 -1.70 0.71
N ILE A 82 -10.68 -0.80 1.13
CA ILE A 82 -12.13 -1.00 1.00
C ILE A 82 -12.53 -1.12 -0.48
N ASP A 83 -11.99 -0.27 -1.34
CA ASP A 83 -12.24 -0.31 -2.78
C ASP A 83 -11.69 -1.62 -3.40
N TYR A 84 -10.51 -2.05 -2.96
CA TYR A 84 -9.92 -3.31 -3.38
C TYR A 84 -10.79 -4.51 -3.01
N VAL A 85 -11.28 -4.58 -1.77
CA VAL A 85 -12.17 -5.65 -1.30
C VAL A 85 -13.49 -5.65 -2.10
N LYS A 86 -14.07 -4.47 -2.37
CA LYS A 86 -15.27 -4.36 -3.20
C LYS A 86 -15.02 -4.88 -4.61
N PHE A 87 -13.87 -4.55 -5.20
CA PHE A 87 -13.47 -5.04 -6.51
C PHE A 87 -13.32 -6.56 -6.54
N LEU A 88 -12.63 -7.15 -5.56
CA LEU A 88 -12.44 -8.60 -5.48
C LEU A 88 -13.78 -9.35 -5.37
N ARG A 89 -14.71 -8.82 -4.56
CA ARG A 89 -16.07 -9.37 -4.44
C ARG A 89 -16.86 -9.26 -5.74
N LYS A 90 -16.83 -8.09 -6.40
CA LYS A 90 -17.57 -7.82 -7.65
C LYS A 90 -17.15 -8.77 -8.77
N ASN A 91 -15.86 -9.07 -8.88
CA ASN A 91 -15.30 -9.87 -9.96
C ASN A 91 -15.17 -11.37 -9.62
N LYS A 92 -15.77 -11.83 -8.51
CA LYS A 92 -15.82 -13.25 -8.10
C LYS A 92 -14.44 -13.92 -8.02
N PHE A 93 -13.43 -13.20 -7.52
CA PHE A 93 -12.12 -13.80 -7.26
C PHE A 93 -12.24 -14.95 -6.25
N ASN A 94 -11.36 -15.96 -6.37
CA ASN A 94 -11.33 -17.10 -5.43
C ASN A 94 -11.17 -16.59 -3.98
N SER A 95 -11.94 -17.17 -3.04
CA SER A 95 -11.88 -16.87 -1.61
C SER A 95 -10.46 -16.96 -1.03
N GLN A 96 -9.69 -17.99 -1.41
CA GLN A 96 -8.32 -18.16 -0.93
C GLN A 96 -7.37 -17.08 -1.47
N TYR A 97 -7.53 -16.70 -2.74
CA TYR A 97 -6.79 -15.60 -3.34
C TYR A 97 -7.15 -14.29 -2.65
N SER A 98 -8.44 -13.99 -2.50
CA SER A 98 -8.93 -12.73 -1.94
C SER A 98 -8.40 -12.49 -0.53
N LYS A 99 -8.35 -13.51 0.33
CA LYS A 99 -7.76 -13.39 1.68
C LYS A 99 -6.27 -13.04 1.64
N LYS A 100 -5.50 -13.71 0.77
CA LYS A 100 -4.07 -13.44 0.60
C LYS A 100 -3.83 -12.04 0.02
N ALA A 101 -4.60 -11.67 -1.01
CA ALA A 101 -4.49 -10.39 -1.68
C ALA A 101 -4.75 -9.21 -0.72
N VAL A 102 -5.82 -9.27 0.07
CA VAL A 102 -6.12 -8.24 1.07
C VAL A 102 -5.04 -8.16 2.16
N LEU A 103 -4.56 -9.32 2.65
CA LEU A 103 -3.51 -9.34 3.66
C LEU A 103 -2.20 -8.70 3.16
N PHE A 104 -1.72 -9.11 1.98
CA PHE A 104 -0.46 -8.61 1.44
C PHE A 104 -0.57 -7.16 0.95
N SER A 105 -1.72 -6.75 0.41
CA SER A 105 -2.00 -5.36 0.06
C SER A 105 -1.96 -4.48 1.31
N ALA A 106 -2.66 -4.86 2.37
CA ALA A 106 -2.69 -4.10 3.61
C ALA A 106 -1.30 -4.00 4.28
N LEU A 107 -0.54 -5.10 4.30
CA LEU A 107 0.83 -5.11 4.81
C LEU A 107 1.76 -4.21 3.99
N THR A 108 1.62 -4.23 2.67
CA THR A 108 2.39 -3.37 1.78
C THR A 108 2.02 -1.90 1.99
N CYS A 109 0.73 -1.57 2.07
CA CYS A 109 0.26 -0.22 2.34
C CYS A 109 0.77 0.31 3.68
N PHE A 110 0.67 -0.48 4.74
CA PHE A 110 1.21 -0.14 6.07
C PHE A 110 2.72 0.08 6.03
N ALA A 111 3.48 -0.84 5.42
CA ALA A 111 4.93 -0.72 5.32
C ALA A 111 5.35 0.53 4.51
N THR A 112 4.63 0.84 3.44
CA THR A 112 4.85 2.02 2.58
C THR A 112 4.56 3.33 3.33
N LEU A 113 3.45 3.41 4.07
CA LEU A 113 3.15 4.56 4.92
C LEU A 113 4.20 4.74 6.02
N THR A 114 4.63 3.65 6.65
CA THR A 114 5.67 3.64 7.68
C THR A 114 7.03 4.05 7.12
N LEU A 115 7.34 3.66 5.88
CA LEU A 115 8.54 4.08 5.17
C LEU A 115 8.53 5.58 4.88
N GLY A 116 7.40 6.11 4.40
CA GLY A 116 7.22 7.55 4.22
C GLY A 116 7.48 8.32 5.52
N MET A 117 6.97 7.82 6.64
CA MET A 117 7.20 8.39 7.97
C MET A 117 8.67 8.31 8.42
N ALA A 118 9.33 7.17 8.22
CA ALA A 118 10.74 6.98 8.58
C ALA A 118 11.69 7.88 7.78
N LEU A 119 11.29 8.28 6.57
CA LEU A 119 12.03 9.23 5.73
C LEU A 119 11.79 10.69 6.14
N MET A 120 10.67 10.99 6.80
CA MET A 120 10.28 12.33 7.25
C MET A 120 10.83 12.69 8.65
N LEU A 121 11.16 11.70 9.47
CA LEU A 121 11.86 11.84 10.77
C LEU A 121 13.37 11.80 10.58
#